data_AF-A0A7S3K1M0-F1
#
_entry.id   AF-A0A7S3K1M0-F1
#
_cell.length_a   1.000
_cell.length_b   1.000
_cell.length_c   1.000
_cell.angle_alpha   90.00
_cell.angle_beta   90.00
_cell.angle_gamma   90.00
#
_symmetry.space_group_name_H-M   'P 1'
#
loop_
_entity.id
_entity.type
_entity.pdbx_description
1 polymer ?
#
loop_
_entity_poly.entity_id
_entity_poly.type
_entity_poly.pdbx_seq_one_letter_code
_entity_poly.pdbx_strand_id
1 'polypeptide(L)'
;MRRSLFLTLLPGTFSLTVSRSQAFRLVPTALLGSVMGQKSFGPPVVMGDESIMAPKAHGTSLTPVQDNLRWNCDQKTADRICNFNRHYAEFAGYWETTSFLKEQGPQSGEINFYDSNSGKLLFTAPKGRSWEEFVAESKSHGWPSFRDQETNWDYVRVLADGECVSVDGTHLGHNLPDGRGNRYCINLVSVAGNPSS
;
A
#
# COMPACT_ATOMS: atom_id res chain seq x y z
N MET A 1 -58.27 20.44 53.34
CA MET A 1 -58.43 21.90 53.11
C MET A 1 -58.21 22.17 51.62
N ARG A 2 -59.26 22.59 50.92
CA ARG A 2 -59.26 23.00 49.51
C ARG A 2 -58.86 24.46 49.40
N ARG A 3 -58.08 24.83 48.38
CA ARG A 3 -58.32 26.05 47.57
C ARG A 3 -57.83 25.82 46.15
N SER A 4 -58.77 25.52 45.27
CA SER A 4 -58.70 25.90 43.85
C SER A 4 -58.97 27.40 43.74
N LEU A 5 -58.33 28.08 42.80
CA LEU A 5 -58.97 29.18 42.09
C LEU A 5 -58.64 29.10 40.60
N PHE A 6 -59.71 29.27 39.83
CA PHE A 6 -59.87 29.19 38.39
C PHE A 6 -59.70 30.57 37.74
N LEU A 7 -59.79 30.56 36.40
CA LEU A 7 -60.14 31.65 35.46
C LEU A 7 -58.94 32.50 34.99
N THR A 8 -58.73 32.80 33.71
CA THR A 8 -59.64 32.94 32.54
C THR A 8 -58.90 32.66 31.23
N LEU A 9 -59.60 32.02 30.27
CA LEU A 9 -59.27 31.96 28.84
C LEU A 9 -59.54 33.32 28.16
N LEU A 10 -58.68 33.73 27.23
CA LEU A 10 -59.03 34.62 26.12
C LEU A 10 -58.43 34.09 24.81
N PRO A 11 -59.13 34.20 23.67
CA PRO A 11 -58.75 33.58 22.40
C PRO A 11 -57.88 34.52 21.56
N GLY A 12 -56.80 34.00 20.99
CA GLY A 12 -55.89 34.76 20.14
C GLY A 12 -55.42 33.94 18.94
N THR A 13 -56.24 33.95 17.89
CA THR A 13 -55.89 33.87 16.47
C THR A 13 -54.70 32.99 16.07
N PHE A 14 -55.01 31.83 15.48
CA PHE A 14 -54.13 31.14 14.55
C PHE A 14 -53.78 32.07 13.38
N SER A 15 -52.49 32.39 13.22
CA SER A 15 -51.94 32.89 11.97
C SER A 15 -50.97 31.85 11.45
N LEU A 16 -51.42 31.08 10.46
CA LEU A 16 -50.61 30.13 9.71
C LEU A 16 -49.76 30.93 8.72
N THR A 17 -48.61 31.41 9.15
CA THR A 17 -47.57 31.85 8.21
C THR A 17 -46.84 30.62 7.71
N VAL A 18 -47.28 30.14 6.54
CA VAL A 18 -46.51 29.20 5.71
C VAL A 18 -45.26 29.96 5.26
N SER A 19 -44.17 29.81 6.02
CA SER A 19 -42.86 30.23 5.57
C SER A 19 -42.44 29.30 4.44
N ARG A 20 -42.17 29.90 3.28
CA ARG A 20 -41.73 29.24 2.05
C ARG A 20 -40.57 28.29 2.35
N SER A 21 -40.80 27.03 2.00
CA SER A 21 -39.81 26.01 1.65
C SER A 21 -38.38 26.57 1.52
N GLN A 22 -37.53 26.28 2.50
CA GLN A 22 -36.09 26.29 2.28
C GLN A 22 -35.79 25.17 1.30
N ALA A 23 -35.65 25.55 0.03
CA ALA A 23 -35.06 24.68 -0.97
C ALA A 23 -33.65 24.35 -0.49
N PHE A 24 -33.46 23.11 -0.01
CA PHE A 24 -32.14 22.52 0.09
C PHE A 24 -31.52 22.60 -1.30
N ARG A 25 -30.61 23.57 -1.49
CA ARG A 25 -29.70 23.55 -2.62
C ARG A 25 -28.78 22.36 -2.39
N LEU A 26 -29.16 21.22 -2.95
CA LEU A 26 -28.21 20.19 -3.35
C LEU A 26 -27.18 20.90 -4.22
N VAL A 27 -26.03 21.22 -3.64
CA VAL A 27 -24.83 21.49 -4.42
C VAL A 27 -24.45 20.14 -4.98
N PRO A 28 -24.52 19.90 -6.30
CA PRO A 28 -23.81 18.77 -6.87
C PRO A 28 -22.34 19.18 -6.76
N THR A 29 -21.67 18.79 -5.68
CA THR A 29 -20.21 18.77 -5.67
C THR A 29 -19.86 17.75 -6.73
N ALA A 30 -19.65 18.25 -7.94
CA ALA A 30 -19.24 17.47 -9.07
C ALA A 30 -18.04 16.63 -8.62
N LEU A 31 -18.20 15.32 -8.76
CA LEU A 31 -17.11 14.36 -8.82
C LEU A 31 -16.24 14.78 -10.02
N LEU A 32 -15.37 15.78 -9.87
CA LEU A 32 -14.17 15.89 -10.68
C LEU A 32 -13.18 14.88 -10.11
N GLY A 33 -13.52 13.60 -10.25
CA GLY A 33 -12.55 12.53 -10.21
C GLY A 33 -11.63 12.77 -11.40
N SER A 34 -10.43 13.25 -11.11
CA SER A 34 -9.37 13.41 -12.10
C SER A 34 -9.13 12.05 -12.74
N VAL A 35 -9.64 11.83 -13.95
CA VAL A 35 -9.27 10.71 -14.81
C VAL A 35 -7.89 11.05 -15.40
N MET A 36 -6.89 11.16 -14.52
CA MET A 36 -5.49 11.08 -14.95
C MET A 36 -5.26 9.62 -15.33
N GLY A 37 -4.94 9.39 -16.60
CA GLY A 37 -4.97 8.08 -17.25
C GLY A 37 -4.39 6.97 -16.38
N GLN A 38 -5.26 6.06 -15.93
CA GLN A 38 -4.82 4.88 -15.21
C GLN A 38 -3.96 4.04 -16.14
N LYS A 39 -2.72 3.77 -15.76
CA LYS A 39 -1.93 2.77 -16.47
C LYS A 39 -2.54 1.42 -16.13
N SER A 40 -2.99 0.70 -17.15
CA SER A 40 -3.26 -0.72 -17.04
C SER A 40 -1.97 -1.48 -17.32
N PHE A 41 -1.53 -2.32 -16.40
CA PHE A 41 -0.39 -3.21 -16.62
C PHE A 41 -0.87 -4.54 -17.19
N GLY A 42 -0.07 -5.14 -18.07
CA GLY A 42 -0.41 -6.41 -18.71
C GLY A 42 -0.51 -7.57 -17.71
N PRO A 43 -1.29 -8.63 -18.02
CA PRO A 43 -1.40 -9.81 -17.17
C PRO A 43 0.00 -10.41 -16.88
N PRO A 44 0.20 -11.04 -15.71
CA PRO A 44 -0.79 -11.43 -14.70
C PRO A 44 -1.02 -10.38 -13.59
N VAL A 45 -0.64 -9.11 -13.80
CA VAL A 45 -0.77 -8.07 -12.78
C VAL A 45 -2.17 -8.00 -12.20
N VAL A 46 -2.25 -8.02 -10.86
CA VAL A 46 -3.48 -7.72 -10.13
C VAL A 46 -3.45 -6.25 -9.70
N MET A 47 -4.33 -5.46 -10.30
CA MET A 47 -4.46 -4.04 -9.96
C MET A 47 -5.05 -3.85 -8.56
N GLY A 48 -4.51 -2.89 -7.81
CA GLY A 48 -5.04 -2.43 -6.54
C GLY A 48 -5.80 -1.11 -6.67
N ASP A 49 -6.68 -0.84 -5.71
CA ASP A 49 -7.31 0.46 -5.54
C ASP A 49 -6.45 1.37 -4.64
N GLU A 50 -6.47 2.67 -4.89
CA GLU A 50 -5.73 3.66 -4.08
C GLU A 50 -6.08 3.59 -2.58
N SER A 51 -7.28 3.12 -2.23
CA SER A 51 -7.70 2.94 -0.82
C SER A 51 -6.84 1.94 -0.04
N ILE A 52 -6.11 1.03 -0.71
CA ILE A 52 -5.14 0.14 -0.04
C ILE A 52 -4.08 0.97 0.69
N MET A 53 -3.72 2.13 0.17
CA MET A 53 -2.71 3.02 0.74
C MET A 53 -3.32 4.21 1.49
N ALA A 54 -4.63 4.18 1.78
CA ALA A 54 -5.24 5.18 2.63
C ALA A 54 -4.61 5.15 4.05
N PRO A 55 -4.55 6.31 4.74
CA PRO A 55 -4.02 6.38 6.10
C PRO A 55 -4.68 5.37 7.05
N LYS A 56 -3.85 4.72 7.86
CA LYS A 56 -4.21 3.71 8.88
C LYS A 56 -3.56 4.07 10.21
N ALA A 57 -3.54 3.13 11.15
CA ALA A 57 -2.98 3.34 12.49
C ALA A 57 -1.48 3.68 12.48
N HIS A 58 -0.71 3.19 11.49
CA HIS A 58 0.71 3.45 11.36
C HIS A 58 1.06 3.79 9.90
N GLY A 59 0.88 5.05 9.53
CA GLY A 59 1.09 5.50 8.16
C GLY A 59 0.06 4.89 7.21
N THR A 60 0.51 4.13 6.21
CA THR A 60 -0.35 3.39 5.28
C THR A 60 -0.66 1.97 5.75
N SER A 61 -0.11 1.51 6.87
CA SER A 61 -0.30 0.16 7.41
C SER A 61 -0.97 0.16 8.78
N LEU A 62 -1.48 -0.99 9.23
CA LEU A 62 -2.04 -1.12 10.58
C LEU A 62 -0.95 -1.22 11.67
N THR A 63 0.21 -1.78 11.33
CA THR A 63 1.32 -2.04 12.25
C THR A 63 2.63 -1.48 11.70
N PRO A 64 3.63 -1.20 12.54
CA PRO A 64 4.99 -0.93 12.08
C PRO A 64 5.63 -2.17 11.44
N VAL A 65 6.84 -1.99 10.91
CA VAL A 65 7.71 -3.12 10.50
C VAL A 65 8.07 -4.00 11.71
N GLN A 66 8.37 -5.27 11.47
CA GLN A 66 8.87 -6.20 12.48
C GLN A 66 10.22 -5.73 13.04
N ASP A 67 10.45 -5.96 14.34
CA ASP A 67 11.69 -5.56 15.01
C ASP A 67 12.92 -6.37 14.55
N ASN A 68 12.75 -7.58 14.02
CA ASN A 68 13.85 -8.48 13.68
C ASN A 68 13.98 -8.74 12.17
N LEU A 69 14.00 -7.67 11.36
CA LEU A 69 14.15 -7.79 9.92
C LEU A 69 15.39 -8.60 9.52
N ARG A 70 15.21 -9.46 8.51
CA ARG A 70 16.26 -10.26 7.91
C ARG A 70 17.31 -9.38 7.25
N TRP A 71 18.45 -10.00 6.99
CA TRP A 71 19.55 -9.42 6.22
C TRP A 71 20.15 -8.14 6.81
N ASN A 72 19.96 -7.88 8.11
CA ASN A 72 20.44 -6.67 8.77
C ASN A 72 19.91 -5.38 8.11
N CYS A 73 18.67 -5.40 7.63
CA CYS A 73 17.97 -4.21 7.16
C CYS A 73 17.75 -3.22 8.32
N ASP A 74 17.91 -1.93 8.03
CA ASP A 74 17.77 -0.84 9.01
C ASP A 74 16.29 -0.58 9.27
N GLN A 75 15.86 -0.82 10.51
CA GLN A 75 14.45 -0.70 10.90
C GLN A 75 13.88 0.71 10.69
N LYS A 76 14.66 1.76 10.93
CA LYS A 76 14.17 3.14 10.77
C LYS A 76 13.91 3.47 9.31
N THR A 77 14.81 3.05 8.43
CA THR A 77 14.65 3.15 6.99
C THR A 77 13.47 2.32 6.54
N ALA A 78 13.36 1.08 7.00
CA ALA A 78 12.25 0.20 6.70
C ALA A 78 10.91 0.82 7.09
N ASP A 79 10.78 1.31 8.32
CA ASP A 79 9.52 1.88 8.81
C ASP A 79 9.10 3.12 8.02
N ARG A 80 10.05 4.01 7.73
CA ARG A 80 9.80 5.19 6.89
C ARG A 80 9.37 4.80 5.47
N ILE A 81 10.09 3.85 4.84
CA ILE A 81 9.82 3.43 3.45
C ILE A 81 8.49 2.69 3.35
N CYS A 82 8.22 1.75 4.26
CA CYS A 82 7.02 0.91 4.22
C CYS A 82 5.74 1.70 4.49
N ASN A 83 5.78 2.67 5.41
CA ASN A 83 4.57 3.23 6.02
C ASN A 83 4.37 4.73 5.74
N PHE A 84 5.43 5.49 5.49
CA PHE A 84 5.37 6.95 5.47
C PHE A 84 5.93 7.57 4.18
N ASN A 85 6.15 6.76 3.14
CA ASN A 85 6.71 7.21 1.87
C ASN A 85 6.10 6.42 0.70
N ARG A 86 5.52 7.13 -0.26
CA ARG A 86 4.93 6.56 -1.49
C ARG A 86 5.60 7.01 -2.79
N HIS A 87 6.58 7.91 -2.70
CA HIS A 87 7.19 8.52 -3.89
C HIS A 87 8.65 8.14 -4.10
N TYR A 88 9.32 7.68 -3.05
CA TYR A 88 10.75 7.35 -3.11
C TYR A 88 11.00 5.90 -2.72
N ALA A 89 12.17 5.39 -3.09
CA ALA A 89 12.67 4.10 -2.63
C ALA A 89 13.72 4.30 -1.53
N GLU A 90 14.19 3.22 -0.93
CA GLU A 90 15.55 3.17 -0.40
C GLU A 90 16.56 3.55 -1.50
N PHE A 91 17.77 4.00 -1.14
CA PHE A 91 18.72 4.42 -2.17
C PHE A 91 19.18 3.22 -3.03
N ALA A 92 19.46 3.47 -4.31
CA ALA A 92 19.94 2.44 -5.24
C ALA A 92 21.24 1.79 -4.72
N GLY A 93 21.26 0.47 -4.63
CA GLY A 93 22.38 -0.31 -4.08
C GLY A 93 22.31 -0.52 -2.57
N TYR A 94 21.30 -0.02 -1.85
CA TYR A 94 21.13 -0.26 -0.41
C TYR A 94 21.20 -1.75 -0.06
N TRP A 95 20.47 -2.57 -0.81
CA TRP A 95 20.42 -4.02 -0.65
C TRP A 95 21.80 -4.69 -0.71
N GLU A 96 22.77 -4.13 -1.45
CA GLU A 96 24.16 -4.62 -1.53
C GLU A 96 24.98 -4.32 -0.28
N THR A 97 24.55 -3.34 0.52
CA THR A 97 25.19 -2.98 1.81
C THR A 97 24.73 -3.87 2.96
N THR A 98 23.62 -4.60 2.77
CA THR A 98 23.03 -5.51 3.75
C THR A 98 23.77 -6.86 3.79
N SER A 99 23.30 -7.81 4.59
CA SER A 99 23.85 -9.18 4.56
C SER A 99 23.16 -10.09 3.53
N PHE A 100 22.18 -9.61 2.76
CA PHE A 100 21.43 -10.42 1.80
C PHE A 100 22.32 -11.19 0.83
N LEU A 101 23.20 -10.50 0.09
CA LEU A 101 24.11 -11.13 -0.88
C LEU A 101 25.24 -11.95 -0.24
N LYS A 102 25.40 -11.89 1.08
CA LYS A 102 26.36 -12.73 1.83
C LYS A 102 25.72 -14.01 2.32
N GLU A 103 24.45 -13.92 2.70
CA GLU A 103 23.65 -15.03 3.22
C GLU A 103 22.97 -15.85 2.11
N GLN A 104 22.74 -15.23 0.96
CA GLN A 104 22.02 -15.84 -0.15
C GLN A 104 22.92 -15.97 -1.39
N GLY A 105 22.72 -17.06 -2.12
CA GLY A 105 23.52 -17.39 -3.29
C GLY A 105 22.85 -18.46 -4.15
N PRO A 106 23.58 -18.99 -5.16
CA PRO A 106 23.04 -20.04 -6.03
C PRO A 106 22.56 -21.29 -5.28
N GLN A 107 23.21 -21.60 -4.15
CA GLN A 107 22.88 -22.74 -3.29
C GLN A 107 21.61 -22.53 -2.45
N SER A 108 21.09 -21.31 -2.35
CA SER A 108 19.85 -21.01 -1.63
C SER A 108 18.62 -21.58 -2.35
N GLY A 109 18.73 -21.83 -3.66
CA GLY A 109 17.56 -22.14 -4.48
C GLY A 109 16.59 -20.97 -4.53
N GLU A 110 15.29 -21.25 -4.38
CA GLU A 110 14.25 -20.23 -4.29
C GLU A 110 14.22 -19.59 -2.90
N ILE A 111 14.24 -18.26 -2.84
CA ILE A 111 14.22 -17.49 -1.59
C ILE A 111 12.85 -16.84 -1.43
N ASN A 112 12.28 -16.98 -0.24
CA ASN A 112 11.03 -16.32 0.13
C ASN A 112 11.27 -14.92 0.71
N PHE A 113 10.52 -13.95 0.21
CA PHE A 113 10.55 -12.54 0.55
C PHE A 113 9.22 -12.16 1.21
N TYR A 114 9.26 -11.83 2.50
CA TYR A 114 8.08 -11.58 3.31
C TYR A 114 7.92 -10.10 3.59
N ASP A 115 6.68 -9.62 3.59
CA ASP A 115 6.31 -8.26 3.97
C ASP A 115 6.92 -7.89 5.33
N SER A 116 7.68 -6.81 5.37
CA SER A 116 8.34 -6.35 6.59
C SER A 116 7.36 -5.94 7.69
N ASN A 117 6.12 -5.59 7.38
CA ASN A 117 5.09 -5.29 8.38
C ASN A 117 4.36 -6.57 8.83
N SER A 118 3.81 -7.32 7.89
CA SER A 118 2.84 -8.39 8.18
C SER A 118 3.44 -9.81 8.20
N GLY A 119 4.62 -10.00 7.63
CA GLY A 119 5.24 -11.31 7.44
C GLY A 119 4.58 -12.17 6.35
N LYS A 120 3.65 -11.62 5.56
CA LYS A 120 3.04 -12.36 4.44
C LYS A 120 4.05 -12.58 3.32
N LEU A 121 3.98 -13.74 2.66
CA LEU A 121 4.87 -14.06 1.54
C LEU A 121 4.51 -13.22 0.31
N LEU A 122 5.38 -12.27 -0.06
CA LEU A 122 5.15 -11.37 -1.18
C LEU A 122 5.81 -11.84 -2.47
N PHE A 123 7.03 -12.37 -2.36
CA PHE A 123 7.77 -12.87 -3.52
C PHE A 123 8.53 -14.15 -3.21
N THR A 124 8.79 -14.94 -4.24
CA THR A 124 9.74 -16.05 -4.21
C THR A 124 10.65 -15.95 -5.43
N ALA A 125 11.95 -15.75 -5.22
CA ALA A 125 12.91 -15.56 -6.31
C ALA A 125 14.27 -16.21 -6.00
N PRO A 126 15.04 -16.61 -7.03
CA PRO A 126 14.71 -16.59 -8.45
C PRO A 126 13.69 -17.68 -8.82
N LYS A 127 12.79 -17.42 -9.78
CA LYS A 127 11.90 -18.42 -10.41
C LYS A 127 11.92 -18.28 -11.92
N GLY A 128 12.09 -19.40 -12.63
CA GLY A 128 12.20 -19.40 -14.10
C GLY A 128 13.48 -18.76 -14.64
N ARG A 129 14.47 -18.52 -13.78
CA ARG A 129 15.80 -17.96 -14.09
C ARG A 129 16.83 -18.38 -13.03
N SER A 130 18.11 -18.13 -13.29
CA SER A 130 19.18 -18.40 -12.32
C SER A 130 19.32 -17.30 -11.26
N TRP A 131 20.03 -17.61 -10.18
CA TRP A 131 20.42 -16.62 -9.16
C TRP A 131 21.24 -15.47 -9.77
N GLU A 132 22.18 -15.79 -10.65
CA GLU A 132 23.03 -14.82 -11.34
C GLU A 132 22.20 -13.88 -12.21
N GLU A 133 21.19 -14.39 -12.91
CA GLU A 133 20.28 -13.57 -13.71
C GLU A 133 19.43 -12.63 -12.83
N PHE A 134 18.94 -13.11 -11.68
CA PHE A 134 18.24 -12.28 -10.68
C PHE A 134 19.14 -11.16 -10.14
N VAL A 135 20.36 -11.50 -9.71
CA VAL A 135 21.31 -10.54 -9.15
C VAL A 135 21.78 -9.54 -10.21
N ALA A 136 22.08 -9.99 -11.43
CA ALA A 136 22.54 -9.13 -12.51
C ALA A 136 21.48 -8.10 -12.90
N GLU A 137 20.23 -8.53 -13.05
CA GLU A 137 19.11 -7.63 -13.30
C GLU A 137 18.92 -6.64 -12.15
N SER A 138 18.93 -7.14 -10.91
CA SER A 138 18.76 -6.30 -9.72
C SER A 138 19.85 -5.23 -9.61
N LYS A 139 21.11 -5.57 -9.89
CA LYS A 139 22.24 -4.62 -9.91
C LYS A 139 22.12 -3.59 -11.01
N SER A 140 21.68 -3.99 -12.20
CA SER A 140 21.50 -3.06 -13.34
C SER A 140 20.47 -1.96 -13.06
N HIS A 141 19.50 -2.24 -12.18
CA HIS A 141 18.45 -1.30 -11.82
C HIS A 141 18.62 -0.68 -10.43
N GLY A 142 19.48 -1.22 -9.57
CA GLY A 142 19.79 -0.69 -8.24
C GLY A 142 18.98 -1.30 -7.08
N TRP A 143 17.99 -2.15 -7.37
CA TRP A 143 17.14 -2.81 -6.36
C TRP A 143 16.80 -4.24 -6.79
N PRO A 144 16.49 -5.14 -5.83
CA PRO A 144 15.88 -6.42 -6.12
C PRO A 144 14.74 -6.27 -7.13
N SER A 145 14.90 -6.91 -8.29
CA SER A 145 14.00 -6.80 -9.43
C SER A 145 13.30 -8.12 -9.67
N PHE A 146 12.00 -8.19 -9.43
CA PHE A 146 11.19 -9.40 -9.53
C PHE A 146 10.40 -9.45 -10.84
N ARG A 147 10.05 -10.66 -11.29
CA ARG A 147 9.22 -10.94 -12.46
C ARG A 147 7.88 -11.55 -12.06
N ASP A 148 6.99 -11.69 -13.03
CA ASP A 148 5.62 -12.16 -12.83
C ASP A 148 5.51 -13.51 -12.12
N GLN A 149 6.42 -14.46 -12.44
CA GLN A 149 6.45 -15.79 -11.84
C GLN A 149 6.96 -15.79 -10.39
N GLU A 150 7.63 -14.72 -9.98
CA GLU A 150 8.22 -14.55 -8.65
C GLU A 150 7.27 -13.81 -7.69
N THR A 151 6.15 -13.30 -8.19
CA THR A 151 5.22 -12.43 -7.44
C THR A 151 4.04 -13.22 -6.90
N ASN A 152 3.75 -13.07 -5.61
CA ASN A 152 2.56 -13.63 -5.00
C ASN A 152 1.37 -12.67 -5.13
N TRP A 153 0.56 -12.90 -6.15
CA TRP A 153 -0.63 -12.09 -6.44
C TRP A 153 -1.76 -12.21 -5.42
N ASP A 154 -1.69 -13.12 -4.45
CA ASP A 154 -2.62 -13.12 -3.33
C ASP A 154 -2.43 -11.87 -2.45
N TYR A 155 -1.18 -11.40 -2.33
CA TYR A 155 -0.79 -10.33 -1.39
C TYR A 155 -0.15 -9.10 -2.02
N VAL A 156 0.24 -9.14 -3.30
CA VAL A 156 0.82 -7.99 -4.01
C VAL A 156 -0.20 -7.34 -4.95
N ARG A 157 -0.22 -6.02 -4.99
CA ARG A 157 -1.01 -5.23 -5.94
C ARG A 157 -0.14 -4.19 -6.64
N VAL A 158 -0.55 -3.81 -7.85
CA VAL A 158 0.02 -2.66 -8.57
C VAL A 158 -1.05 -1.58 -8.68
N LEU A 159 -0.73 -0.35 -8.28
CA LEU A 159 -1.62 0.79 -8.38
C LEU A 159 -1.55 1.44 -9.76
N ALA A 160 -2.48 2.35 -10.06
CA ALA A 160 -2.64 2.92 -11.39
C ALA A 160 -1.44 3.75 -11.88
N ASP A 161 -0.60 4.24 -10.97
CA ASP A 161 0.63 4.96 -11.28
C ASP A 161 1.85 4.04 -11.49
N GLY A 162 1.74 2.78 -11.05
CA GLY A 162 2.78 1.75 -11.07
C GLY A 162 3.35 1.41 -9.70
N GLU A 163 2.87 2.01 -8.61
CA GLU A 163 3.30 1.66 -7.24
C GLU A 163 2.95 0.20 -6.94
N CYS A 164 3.94 -0.56 -6.47
CA CYS A 164 3.73 -1.90 -5.94
C CYS A 164 3.51 -1.83 -4.44
N VAL A 165 2.43 -2.46 -3.97
CA VAL A 165 2.02 -2.42 -2.56
C VAL A 165 1.63 -3.81 -2.08
N SER A 166 1.74 -4.06 -0.78
CA SER A 166 1.05 -5.21 -0.17
C SER A 166 -0.42 -4.90 0.02
N VAL A 167 -1.27 -5.93 0.08
CA VAL A 167 -2.70 -5.77 0.38
C VAL A 167 -2.98 -5.14 1.75
N ASP A 168 -2.00 -5.11 2.65
CA ASP A 168 -2.12 -4.52 3.98
C ASP A 168 -1.69 -3.03 4.02
N GLY A 169 -1.16 -2.51 2.90
CA GLY A 169 -0.76 -1.11 2.77
C GLY A 169 0.74 -0.85 2.92
N THR A 170 1.59 -1.88 2.84
CA THR A 170 3.05 -1.69 2.80
C THR A 170 3.47 -1.18 1.43
N HIS A 171 4.18 -0.05 1.37
CA HIS A 171 4.86 0.39 0.15
C HIS A 171 6.04 -0.54 -0.17
N LEU A 172 6.00 -1.20 -1.34
CA LEU A 172 7.02 -2.18 -1.74
C LEU A 172 8.03 -1.60 -2.73
N GLY A 173 7.56 -0.80 -3.68
CA GLY A 173 8.38 -0.30 -4.78
C GLY A 173 7.51 0.04 -5.98
N HIS A 174 7.96 -0.26 -7.20
CA HIS A 174 7.20 0.06 -8.43
C HIS A 174 7.34 -1.02 -9.51
N ASN A 175 6.27 -1.22 -10.28
CA ASN A 175 6.31 -1.94 -11.55
C ASN A 175 6.83 -0.99 -12.63
N LEU A 176 7.96 -1.34 -13.21
CA LEU A 176 8.65 -0.57 -14.24
C LEU A 176 8.91 -1.49 -15.44
N PRO A 177 7.87 -1.81 -16.25
CA PRO A 177 7.98 -2.74 -17.35
C PRO A 177 9.10 -2.37 -18.33
N ASP A 178 9.77 -3.38 -18.85
CA ASP A 178 10.81 -3.28 -19.86
C ASP A 178 10.46 -4.14 -21.09
N GLY A 179 11.39 -4.26 -22.05
CA GLY A 179 11.19 -5.09 -23.25
C GLY A 179 10.94 -6.59 -22.96
N ARG A 180 11.08 -7.04 -21.71
CA ARG A 180 10.83 -8.42 -21.27
C ARG A 180 9.53 -8.57 -20.47
N GLY A 181 8.72 -7.50 -20.37
CA GLY A 181 7.46 -7.50 -19.65
C GLY A 181 7.54 -6.76 -18.31
N ASN A 182 6.66 -7.10 -17.38
CA ASN A 182 6.64 -6.46 -16.06
C ASN A 182 7.95 -6.68 -15.29
N ARG A 183 8.36 -5.69 -14.52
CA ARG A 183 9.56 -5.74 -13.67
C ARG A 183 9.30 -4.96 -12.40
N TYR A 184 9.21 -5.67 -11.29
CA TYR A 184 8.90 -5.09 -9.99
C TYR A 184 10.21 -4.73 -9.30
N CYS A 185 10.52 -3.43 -9.27
CA CYS A 185 11.69 -2.87 -8.61
C CYS A 185 11.33 -2.60 -7.16
N ILE A 186 11.79 -3.47 -6.25
CA ILE A 186 11.28 -3.56 -4.87
C ILE A 186 12.37 -3.19 -3.86
N ASN A 187 12.01 -2.38 -2.87
CA ASN A 187 12.86 -2.06 -1.74
C ASN A 187 13.16 -3.33 -0.94
N LEU A 188 14.43 -3.65 -0.69
CA LEU A 188 14.77 -4.80 0.16
C LEU A 188 14.19 -4.64 1.55
N VAL A 189 14.22 -3.41 2.11
CA VAL A 189 13.64 -3.15 3.44
C VAL A 189 12.16 -3.46 3.56
N SER A 190 11.39 -3.47 2.46
CA SER A 190 9.96 -3.76 2.46
C SER A 190 9.64 -5.26 2.42
N VAL A 191 10.64 -6.10 2.11
CA VAL A 191 10.48 -7.55 1.93
C VAL A 191 11.45 -8.39 2.79
N ALA A 192 11.98 -7.75 3.83
CA ALA A 192 12.92 -8.32 4.79
C ALA A 192 12.22 -8.88 6.04
N GLY A 193 10.89 -8.95 6.07
CA GLY A 193 10.14 -9.55 7.17
C GLY A 193 10.45 -11.04 7.36
N ASN A 194 10.06 -11.57 8.51
CA ASN A 194 9.98 -12.99 8.80
C ASN A 194 8.55 -13.49 8.57
N PRO A 195 8.35 -14.79 8.25
CA PRO A 195 7.01 -15.34 8.11
C PRO A 195 6.20 -15.11 9.39
N SER A 196 4.93 -14.71 9.24
CA SER A 196 3.99 -14.71 10.37
C SER A 196 3.80 -16.15 10.87
N SER A 197 3.89 -16.32 12.19
CA SER A 197 3.59 -17.60 12.87
C SER A 197 2.10 -17.87 12.95
#